data_AF-A0A6N4DG65-F1
#
_entry.id   AF-A0A6N4DG65-F1
#
_cell.length_a   1.000
_cell.length_b   1.000
_cell.length_c   1.000
_cell.angle_alpha   90.00
_cell.angle_beta   90.00
_cell.angle_gamma   90.00
#
_symmetry.space_group_name_H-M   'P 1'
#
loop_
_entity.id
_entity.type
_entity.pdbx_description
1 polymer ?
#
loop_
_entity_poly.entity_id
_entity_poly.type
_entity_poly.pdbx_seq_one_letter_code
_entity_poly.pdbx_strand_id
1 'polypeptide(L)'
;ADAEDNDDVEDRYSTDDVKEVLGAYDGAAESAATDNEDDFELGKSPATLLDLAQAYIEMGEIDDAQLLLNKIKHCGDDDIEREVAQLLQQLDGQSHR
;
A
#
# COMPACT_ATOMS: atom_id res chain seq x y z
N ALA A 1 -4.38 -36.83 -50.05
CA ALA A 1 -4.48 -37.11 -48.60
C ALA A 1 -3.52 -36.13 -47.95
N ASP A 2 -4.10 -35.14 -47.31
CA ASP A 2 -3.43 -34.12 -46.51
C ASP A 2 -3.17 -34.77 -45.14
N ALA A 3 -1.92 -34.77 -44.68
CA ALA A 3 -1.54 -35.32 -43.39
C ALA A 3 -0.79 -34.21 -42.63
N GLU A 4 -1.57 -33.44 -41.88
CA GLU A 4 -1.36 -33.08 -40.46
C GLU A 4 0.12 -33.06 -40.05
N ASP A 5 0.80 -31.91 -40.02
CA ASP A 5 0.76 -30.89 -38.94
C ASP A 5 0.56 -31.53 -37.56
N ASN A 6 1.61 -31.48 -36.72
CA ASN A 6 1.57 -30.96 -35.35
C ASN A 6 2.72 -31.56 -34.50
N ASP A 7 3.72 -30.72 -34.27
CA ASP A 7 4.50 -30.56 -33.04
C ASP A 7 5.14 -31.79 -32.37
N ASP A 8 6.34 -32.13 -32.86
CA ASP A 8 7.44 -32.65 -32.04
C ASP A 8 8.04 -31.46 -31.25
N VAL A 9 7.28 -30.96 -30.28
CA VAL A 9 7.82 -30.06 -29.26
C VAL A 9 8.07 -30.93 -28.05
N GLU A 10 9.28 -31.45 -27.96
CA GLU A 10 9.87 -31.94 -26.72
C GLU A 10 9.44 -30.99 -25.59
N ASP A 11 8.72 -31.51 -24.59
CA ASP A 11 8.33 -30.82 -23.37
C ASP A 11 9.58 -30.37 -22.59
N ARG A 12 10.23 -29.31 -23.07
CA ARG A 12 11.36 -28.62 -22.43
C ARG A 12 10.93 -27.84 -21.17
N TYR A 13 9.62 -27.79 -20.92
CA TYR A 13 9.02 -27.26 -19.71
C TYR A 13 8.39 -28.40 -18.91
N SER A 14 9.22 -29.34 -18.47
CA SER A 14 8.75 -30.32 -17.49
C SER A 14 8.32 -29.59 -16.22
N THR A 15 7.11 -29.87 -15.76
CA THR A 15 6.53 -29.27 -14.54
C THR A 15 7.38 -29.54 -13.28
N ASP A 16 8.30 -30.51 -13.35
CA ASP A 16 9.29 -30.78 -12.30
C ASP A 16 10.40 -29.70 -12.24
N ASP A 17 10.85 -29.17 -13.39
CA ASP A 17 11.91 -28.15 -13.48
C ASP A 17 11.45 -26.80 -12.90
N VAL A 18 10.19 -26.42 -13.15
CA VAL A 18 9.60 -25.21 -12.56
C VAL A 18 9.47 -25.31 -11.04
N LYS A 19 9.36 -26.52 -10.50
CA LYS A 19 9.22 -26.75 -9.06
C LYS A 19 10.56 -26.60 -8.33
N GLU A 20 11.68 -26.89 -9.00
CA GLU A 20 13.02 -26.63 -8.47
C GLU A 20 13.35 -25.13 -8.49
N VAL A 21 13.02 -24.41 -9.57
CA VAL A 21 13.19 -22.95 -9.67
C VAL A 21 12.31 -22.21 -8.65
N LEU A 22 11.09 -22.66 -8.41
CA LEU A 22 10.18 -22.06 -7.42
C LEU A 22 10.43 -22.53 -5.98
N GLY A 23 11.12 -23.66 -5.80
CA GLY A 23 11.40 -24.26 -4.49
C GLY A 23 12.63 -23.67 -3.77
N ALA A 24 13.37 -22.78 -4.44
CA ALA A 24 14.62 -22.20 -3.95
C ALA A 24 14.57 -20.66 -3.80
N TYR A 25 13.39 -20.04 -3.72
CA TYR A 25 13.28 -18.71 -3.14
C TYR A 25 13.23 -18.86 -1.61
N ASP A 26 14.44 -19.05 -1.08
CA ASP A 26 14.86 -18.69 0.26
C ASP A 26 14.10 -17.43 0.74
N GLY A 27 13.52 -17.52 1.93
CA GLY A 27 12.59 -16.56 2.52
C GLY A 27 13.19 -15.17 2.75
N ALA A 28 13.32 -14.40 1.67
CA ALA A 28 13.83 -13.05 1.67
C ALA A 28 13.20 -12.22 0.55
N ALA A 29 11.88 -12.23 0.43
CA ALA A 29 11.20 -11.13 -0.24
C ALA A 29 9.74 -11.07 0.21
N GLU A 30 9.36 -9.86 0.59
CA GLU A 30 7.99 -9.42 0.77
C GLU A 30 7.24 -10.08 1.94
N SER A 31 7.33 -9.41 3.08
CA SER A 31 6.17 -9.17 3.93
C SER A 31 5.04 -8.60 3.06
N ALA A 32 4.40 -9.47 2.29
CA ALA A 32 3.18 -9.21 1.57
C ALA A 32 2.13 -8.91 2.64
N ALA A 33 1.93 -7.61 2.87
CA ALA A 33 0.65 -6.98 3.13
C ALA A 33 -0.44 -7.95 3.61
N THR A 34 -0.28 -8.45 4.83
CA THR A 34 -1.35 -9.10 5.60
C THR A 34 -1.47 -8.31 6.88
N ASP A 35 -2.07 -7.13 6.76
CA ASP A 35 -2.78 -6.45 7.85
C ASP A 35 -3.64 -5.32 7.23
N ASN A 36 -4.53 -5.71 6.30
CA ASN A 36 -5.76 -4.96 6.13
C ASN A 36 -6.75 -5.65 7.04
N GLU A 37 -6.93 -5.14 8.26
CA GLU A 37 -8.18 -5.15 9.04
C GLU A 37 -7.89 -4.58 10.44
N ASP A 38 -8.20 -3.28 10.62
CA ASP A 38 -8.58 -2.70 11.92
C ASP A 38 -7.53 -2.44 13.04
N ASP A 39 -6.21 -2.41 12.78
CA ASP A 39 -5.24 -1.85 13.76
C ASP A 39 -5.09 -0.32 13.60
N PHE A 40 -6.16 0.42 13.89
CA PHE A 40 -6.14 1.90 13.95
C PHE A 40 -5.65 2.45 15.31
N GLU A 41 -5.33 1.57 16.27
CA GLU A 41 -5.22 1.97 17.68
C GLU A 41 -4.00 1.45 18.47
N LEU A 42 -3.09 0.63 17.93
CA LEU A 42 -1.94 0.17 18.72
C LEU A 42 -0.57 0.49 18.10
N GLY A 43 -0.20 1.77 18.09
CA GLY A 43 1.22 2.17 18.09
C GLY A 43 1.78 2.73 16.78
N LYS A 44 0.93 3.13 15.82
CA LYS A 44 1.39 3.92 14.67
C LYS A 44 1.85 5.30 15.16
N SER A 45 3.13 5.60 14.95
CA SER A 45 3.72 6.91 15.24
C SER A 45 2.91 8.02 14.54
N PRO A 46 2.84 9.24 15.11
CA PRO A 46 2.18 10.38 14.46
C PRO A 46 2.61 10.59 13.01
N ALA A 47 3.89 10.34 12.71
CA ALA A 47 4.44 10.38 11.36
C ALA A 47 3.77 9.41 10.37
N THR A 48 3.47 8.18 10.81
CA THR A 48 2.80 7.18 9.96
C THR A 48 1.34 7.55 9.70
N LEU A 49 0.68 8.14 10.70
CA LEU A 49 -0.69 8.63 10.55
C LEU A 49 -0.76 9.86 9.63
N LEU A 50 0.29 10.70 9.63
CA LEU A 50 0.42 11.82 8.70
C LEU A 50 0.59 11.33 7.25
N ASP A 51 1.48 10.37 7.02
CA ASP A 51 1.71 9.76 5.70
C ASP A 51 0.44 9.08 5.17
N LEU A 52 -0.26 8.34 6.04
CA LEU A 52 -1.56 7.74 5.70
C LEU A 52 -2.62 8.80 5.37
N ALA A 53 -2.70 9.88 6.15
CA ALA A 53 -3.62 10.98 5.84
C ALA A 53 -3.32 11.62 4.48
N GLN A 54 -2.04 11.79 4.12
CA GLN A 54 -1.66 12.27 2.79
C GLN A 54 -2.13 11.32 1.69
N ALA A 55 -1.96 10.01 1.86
CA ALA A 55 -2.45 9.02 0.90
C ALA A 55 -3.98 9.10 0.71
N TYR A 56 -4.74 9.29 1.79
CA TYR A 56 -6.20 9.49 1.71
C TYR A 56 -6.57 10.77 0.94
N ILE A 57 -5.81 11.85 1.11
CA ILE A 57 -6.00 13.09 0.33
C ILE A 57 -5.77 12.83 -1.16
N GLU A 58 -4.73 12.07 -1.51
CA GLU A 58 -4.42 11.71 -2.89
C GLU A 58 -5.50 10.83 -3.53
N MET A 59 -6.15 9.97 -2.74
CA MET A 59 -7.31 9.17 -3.19
C MET A 59 -8.62 9.97 -3.29
N GLY A 60 -8.65 11.19 -2.73
CA GLY A 60 -9.85 12.03 -2.66
C GLY A 60 -10.76 11.71 -1.46
N GLU A 61 -10.32 10.86 -0.54
CA GLU A 61 -10.99 10.53 0.72
C GLU A 61 -10.68 11.61 1.76
N ILE A 62 -11.19 12.82 1.53
CA ILE A 62 -10.88 14.00 2.35
C ILE A 62 -11.45 13.88 3.76
N ASP A 63 -12.65 13.31 3.92
CA ASP A 63 -13.29 13.13 5.23
C ASP A 63 -12.45 12.22 6.15
N ASP A 64 -11.97 11.08 5.64
CA ASP A 64 -11.11 10.15 6.39
C ASP A 64 -9.73 10.76 6.68
N ALA A 65 -9.13 11.47 5.72
CA ALA A 65 -7.90 12.21 5.94
C ALA A 65 -8.05 13.25 7.06
N GLN A 66 -9.14 14.03 7.07
CA GLN A 66 -9.40 15.03 8.10
C GLN A 66 -9.58 14.40 9.49
N LEU A 67 -10.19 13.23 9.56
CA LEU A 67 -10.37 12.49 10.82
C LEU A 67 -9.01 12.04 11.38
N LEU A 68 -8.13 11.51 10.52
CA LEU A 68 -6.76 11.13 10.88
C LEU A 68 -5.94 12.33 11.33
N LEU A 69 -5.96 13.42 10.57
CA LEU A 69 -5.26 14.66 10.88
C LEU A 69 -5.73 15.25 12.22
N ASN A 70 -7.03 15.23 12.53
CA ASN A 70 -7.53 15.67 13.83
C ASN A 70 -7.05 14.77 14.98
N LYS A 71 -6.86 13.46 14.74
CA LYS A 71 -6.35 12.52 15.75
C LYS A 71 -4.90 12.83 16.13
N ILE A 72 -4.08 13.30 15.19
CA ILE A 72 -2.64 13.60 15.41
C ILE A 72 -2.29 15.08 15.60
N LYS A 73 -3.26 15.99 15.48
CA LYS A 73 -3.08 17.45 15.71
C LYS A 73 -2.57 17.81 17.11
N HIS A 74 -2.69 16.90 18.07
CA HIS A 74 -2.24 17.07 19.46
C HIS A 74 -1.30 15.93 19.90
N CYS A 75 -0.47 15.43 19.00
CA CYS A 75 0.45 14.33 19.30
C CYS A 75 1.68 14.77 20.12
N GLY A 76 1.89 16.09 20.30
CA GLY A 76 3.01 16.63 21.08
C GLY A 76 4.33 16.68 20.31
N ASP A 77 4.26 16.60 18.98
CA ASP A 77 5.39 16.77 18.06
C ASP A 77 5.12 18.02 17.20
N ASP A 78 5.83 19.11 17.48
CA ASP A 78 5.59 20.42 16.84
C ASP A 78 5.71 20.39 15.32
N ASP A 79 6.59 19.56 14.77
CA ASP A 79 6.78 19.42 13.32
C ASP A 79 5.56 18.76 12.67
N ILE A 80 5.11 17.63 13.25
CA ILE A 80 3.89 16.94 12.80
C ILE A 80 2.67 17.86 12.92
N GLU A 81 2.48 18.51 14.06
CA GLU A 81 1.31 19.37 14.31
C GLU A 81 1.24 20.53 13.31
N ARG A 82 2.40 21.05 12.91
CA ARG A 82 2.50 22.10 11.89
C ARG A 82 2.15 21.58 10.50
N GLU A 83 2.63 20.41 10.10
CA GLU A 83 2.27 19.77 8.83
C GLU A 83 0.77 19.44 8.77
N VAL A 84 0.22 18.90 9.87
CA VAL A 84 -1.22 18.63 10.02
C VAL A 84 -2.04 19.89 9.82
N ALA A 85 -1.64 21.00 10.45
CA ALA A 85 -2.33 22.27 10.31
C ALA A 85 -2.27 22.82 8.88
N GLN A 86 -1.14 22.64 8.18
CA GLN A 86 -1.01 23.03 6.77
C GLN A 86 -1.91 22.18 5.87
N LEU A 87 -1.93 20.87 6.05
CA LEU A 87 -2.78 19.96 5.26
C LEU A 87 -4.27 20.28 5.47
N LEU A 88 -4.71 20.45 6.71
CA LEU A 88 -6.09 20.84 7.01
C LEU A 88 -6.48 22.18 6.35
N GLN A 89 -5.57 23.15 6.35
CA GLN A 89 -5.80 24.43 5.68
C GLN A 89 -5.87 24.30 4.15
N GLN A 90 -5.04 23.43 3.56
CA GLN A 90 -5.09 23.15 2.13
C GLN A 90 -6.40 22.50 1.73
N LEU A 91 -6.88 21.54 2.52
CA LEU A 91 -8.14 20.83 2.28
C LEU A 91 -9.35 21.78 2.36
N ASP A 92 -9.41 22.64 3.37
CA ASP A 92 -10.46 23.66 3.50
C ASP A 92 -10.48 24.64 2.32
N GLY A 93 -9.30 24.96 1.79
CA GLY A 93 -9.14 25.77 0.57
C GLY A 93 -9.56 25.05 -0.72
N GLN A 94 -9.52 23.71 -0.76
CA GLN A 94 -9.93 22.92 -1.92
C GLN A 94 -11.43 22.63 -1.96
N SER A 95 -12.10 22.52 -0.81
CA SER A 95 -13.56 22.32 -0.75
C SER A 95 -14.40 23.49 -1.30
N HIS A 96 -13.78 24.65 -1.55
CA HIS A 96 -14.45 25.86 -2.06
C HIS A 96 -14.28 26.13 -3.56
N ARG A 97 -13.75 25.17 -4.36
CA ARG A 97 -13.67 25.30 -5.82
C ARG A 97 -14.67 24.44 -6.58
#